data_AF-A0A0F9DFR0-F1
#
_entry.id   AF-A0A0F9DFR0-F1
#
_cell.length_a   1.000
_cell.length_b   1.000
_cell.length_c   1.000
_cell.angle_alpha   90.00
_cell.angle_beta   90.00
_cell.angle_gamma   90.00
#
_symmetry.space_group_name_H-M   'P 1'
#
loop_
_entity.id
_entity.type
_entity.pdbx_description
1 polymer ?
#
loop_
_entity_poly.entity_id
_entity_poly.type
_entity_poly.pdbx_seq_one_letter_code
_entity_poly.pdbx_strand_id
1 'polypeptide(L)' 'MKVYLCLGDCELLESIASGKITEDTNLNDSERRSARHLYNQELITAIPLQVSGEAVKITPKGKVRLAQDNGENDG' A
#
# COMPACT_ATOMS: atom_id res chain seq x y z
N MET A 1 -13.41 -6.72 10.74
CA MET A 1 -13.01 -5.30 10.82
C MET A 1 -13.07 -4.73 9.41
N LYS A 2 -13.87 -3.68 9.16
CA LYS A 2 -13.84 -2.99 7.86
C LYS A 2 -12.72 -1.95 7.91
N VAL A 3 -11.81 -1.97 6.94
CA VAL A 3 -10.74 -0.99 6.79
C VAL A 3 -11.21 0.04 5.77
N TYR A 4 -11.21 1.32 6.15
CA TYR A 4 -11.53 2.43 5.26
C TYR A 4 -10.22 3.09 4.84
N LEU A 5 -9.92 3.03 3.55
CA LEU A 5 -8.71 3.62 2.97
C LEU A 5 -9.10 4.90 2.23
N CYS A 6 -8.23 5.92 2.29
CA CYS A 6 -8.41 7.07 1.40
C CYS A 6 -7.98 6.71 -0.03
N LEU A 7 -8.37 7.51 -1.02
CA LEU A 7 -8.05 7.24 -2.43
C LEU A 7 -6.54 7.04 -2.66
N GLY A 8 -5.70 7.88 -2.06
CA GLY A 8 -4.24 7.75 -2.16
C GLY A 8 -3.67 6.47 -1.54
N ASP A 9 -4.28 5.96 -0.48
CA ASP A 9 -3.89 4.68 0.12
C ASP A 9 -4.24 3.49 -0.80
N CYS A 10 -5.41 3.56 -1.45
CA CYS A 10 -5.83 2.57 -2.43
C CYS A 10 -4.89 2.54 -3.64
N GLU A 11 -4.61 3.70 -4.25
CA GLU A 11 -3.72 3.81 -5.41
C GLU A 11 -2.30 3.30 -5.12
N LEU A 12 -1.79 3.62 -3.92
CA LEU A 12 -0.49 3.11 -3.47
C LEU A 12 -0.52 1.58 -3.28
N LEU A 13 -1.58 1.06 -2.65
CA LEU A 13 -1.72 -0.38 -2.43
C LEU A 13 -1.82 -1.16 -3.76
N GLU A 14 -2.52 -0.63 -4.76
CA GLU A 14 -2.57 -1.20 -6.11
C GLU A 14 -1.20 -1.17 -6.80
N SER A 15 -0.47 -0.05 -6.67
CA SER A 15 0.88 0.09 -7.21
C SER A 15 1.87 -0.89 -6.57
N ILE A 16 1.74 -1.15 -5.27
CA ILE A 16 2.52 -2.17 -4.56
C ILE A 16 2.09 -3.58 -4.99
N ALA A 17 0.78 -3.84 -5.08
CA ALA A 17 0.24 -5.15 -5.42
C ALA A 17 0.56 -5.58 -6.87
N SER A 18 0.61 -4.63 -7.79
CA SER A 18 1.03 -4.84 -9.18
C SER A 18 2.54 -4.98 -9.36
N GLY A 19 3.33 -4.74 -8.31
CA GLY A 19 4.79 -4.75 -8.36
C GLY A 19 5.41 -3.51 -9.01
N LYS A 20 4.62 -2.47 -9.30
CA LYS A 20 5.11 -1.18 -9.79
C LYS A 20 5.97 -0.48 -8.74
N ILE A 21 5.63 -0.64 -7.46
CA ILE A 21 6.38 -0.14 -6.31
C ILE A 21 6.77 -1.34 -5.45
N THR A 22 8.07 -1.53 -5.24
CA THR A 22 8.61 -2.65 -4.45
C THR A 22 9.58 -2.21 -3.35
N GLU A 23 9.93 -0.92 -3.30
CA GLU A 23 10.92 -0.35 -2.39
C GLU A 23 10.44 1.02 -1.87
N ASP A 24 10.78 1.34 -0.63
CA ASP A 24 10.41 2.60 0.03
C ASP A 24 11.14 3.84 -0.52
N THR A 25 12.31 3.64 -1.13
CA THR A 25 13.09 4.66 -1.84
C THR A 25 12.33 5.27 -3.01
N ASN A 26 11.40 4.53 -3.60
CA ASN A 26 10.54 4.97 -4.70
C ASN A 26 9.31 5.77 -4.25
N LEU A 27 9.13 5.96 -2.94
CA LEU A 27 7.98 6.69 -2.38
C LEU A 27 8.31 8.17 -2.16
N ASN A 28 7.39 9.04 -2.52
CA ASN A 28 7.39 10.44 -2.06
C ASN A 28 6.87 10.56 -0.61
N ASP A 29 6.97 11.75 0.00
CA ASP A 29 6.57 11.97 1.40
C ASP A 29 5.11 11.63 1.70
N SER A 30 4.22 11.87 0.74
CA SER A 30 2.81 11.53 0.90
C SER A 30 2.60 10.02 0.85
N GLU A 31 3.22 9.35 -0.10
CA GLU A 31 3.16 7.89 -0.23
C GLU A 31 3.83 7.19 0.96
N ARG A 32 4.88 7.76 1.56
CA ARG A 32 5.47 7.23 2.81
C ARG A 32 4.47 7.25 3.96
N ARG A 33 3.66 8.31 4.09
CA ARG A 33 2.58 8.37 5.10
C ARG A 33 1.51 7.31 4.84
N SER A 34 1.09 7.15 3.59
CA SER A 34 0.14 6.11 3.18
C SER A 34 0.71 4.70 3.41
N ALA A 35 1.96 4.43 3.03
CA ALA A 35 2.63 3.16 3.29
C ALA A 35 2.69 2.85 4.79
N ARG A 36 2.99 3.85 5.63
CA ARG A 36 2.96 3.68 7.09
C ARG A 36 1.56 3.32 7.60
N HIS A 37 0.52 3.96 7.07
CA HIS A 37 -0.86 3.62 7.40
C HIS A 37 -1.21 2.19 6.97
N LEU A 38 -0.93 1.82 5.72
CA LEU A 38 -1.15 0.48 5.16
C LEU A 38 -0.41 -0.62 5.94
N TYR A 39 0.83 -0.35 6.38
CA TYR A 39 1.61 -1.25 7.21
C TYR A 39 0.93 -1.49 8.56
N ASN A 40 0.45 -0.42 9.21
CA ASN A 40 -0.26 -0.51 10.48
C ASN A 40 -1.61 -1.25 10.36
N GLN A 41 -2.25 -1.20 9.19
CA GLN A 41 -3.45 -1.98 8.86
C GLN A 41 -3.14 -3.42 8.42
N GLU A 42 -1.87 -3.84 8.47
CA GLU A 42 -1.42 -5.16 8.02
C GLU A 42 -1.76 -5.47 6.56
N LEU A 43 -1.80 -4.46 5.71
CA LEU A 43 -2.07 -4.60 4.27
C LEU A 43 -0.80 -4.73 3.44
N ILE A 44 0.35 -4.32 3.99
CA ILE A 44 1.68 -4.49 3.38
C ILE A 44 2.70 -4.96 4.43
N THR A 45 3.79 -5.58 3.98
CA THR A 45 5.00 -5.77 4.79
C THR A 45 6.12 -4.87 4.29
N ALA A 46 7.06 -4.58 5.17
CA ALA A 46 8.25 -3.80 4.91
C ALA A 46 9.44 -4.55 5.51
N ILE A 47 10.40 -4.99 4.68
CA ILE A 47 11.55 -5.81 5.08
C ILE A 47 12.83 -5.09 4.66
N PRO A 48 13.77 -4.82 5.58
CA PRO A 48 15.06 -4.23 5.23
C PRO A 48 15.82 -5.11 4.23
N LEU A 49 16.35 -4.50 3.16
CA LEU A 49 17.24 -5.19 2.24
C LEU A 49 18.64 -5.27 2.86
N GLN A 50 19.05 -6.49 3.24
CA GLN A 50 20.33 -6.77 3.89
C GLN A 50 21.56 -6.29 3.11
N VAL A 51 21.40 -5.98 1.82
CA VAL A 51 22.49 -5.63 0.91
C VAL A 51 22.90 -4.15 0.99
N SER A 52 22.01 -3.26 1.46
CA SER A 52 22.26 -1.81 1.49
C SER A 52 21.96 -1.15 2.84
N GLY A 53 21.16 -1.78 3.72
CA GLY A 53 20.80 -1.21 5.02
C GLY A 53 19.88 0.03 4.96
N GLU A 54 19.79 0.69 3.79
CA GLU A 54 19.00 1.92 3.58
C GLU A 54 17.67 1.65 2.88
N ALA A 55 17.61 0.65 1.99
CA ALA A 55 16.39 0.33 1.25
C ALA A 55 15.52 -0.71 1.97
N VAL A 56 14.21 -0.45 2.01
CA VAL A 56 13.19 -1.35 2.57
C VAL A 56 12.33 -1.89 1.45
N LYS A 57 12.28 -3.21 1.31
CA LYS A 57 11.39 -3.90 0.37
C LYS A 57 9.97 -3.87 0.90
N ILE A 58 9.04 -3.39 0.08
CA ILE A 58 7.61 -3.32 0.38
C ILE A 58 6.87 -4.38 -0.43
N THR A 59 6.00 -5.16 0.20
CA THR A 59 5.17 -6.17 -0.47
C THR A 59 3.73 -6.15 0.04
N PRO A 60 2.73 -6.50 -0.80
CA PRO A 60 1.35 -6.62 -0.34
C PRO A 60 1.18 -7.82 0.60
N LYS A 61 0.33 -7.70 1.62
CA LYS A 61 -0.11 -8.82 2.47
C LYS A 61 -1.47 -9.33 2.00
N GLY A 62 -1.54 -10.65 1.75
CA GLY A 62 -2.79 -11.34 1.42
C GLY A 62 -3.34 -11.02 0.03
N LYS A 63 -4.52 -11.58 -0.28
CA LYS A 63 -5.30 -11.20 -1.46
C LYS A 63 -6.03 -9.90 -1.13
N VAL A 64 -5.43 -8.76 -1.45
CA VAL A 64 -6.10 -7.47 -1.32
C VAL A 64 -7.27 -7.47 -2.31
N ARG A 65 -8.49 -7.67 -1.79
CA ARG A 65 -9.71 -7.31 -2.52
C ARG A 65 -10.04 -5.89 -2.10
N LEU A 66 -9.58 -4.92 -2.89
CA LEU A 66 -10.11 -3.57 -2.79
C LEU A 66 -11.60 -3.68 -3.10
N ALA A 67 -12.44 -3.39 -2.11
CA ALA A 67 -13.83 -3.10 -2.39
C ALA A 67 -13.80 -1.77 -3.15
N GLN A 68 -13.75 -1.84 -4.49
CA GLN A 68 -14.18 -0.72 -5.30
C GLN A 68 -15.68 -0.62 -5.01
N ASP A 69 -16.04 0.28 -4.10
CA ASP A 69 -17.40 0.78 -3.98
C ASP A 69 -17.65 1.53 -5.29
N ASN A 70 -17.99 0.80 -6.34
CA ASN A 70 -18.59 1.36 -7.52
C ASN A 70 -19.93 1.87 -7.02
N GLY A 71 -19.97 3.14 -6.61
CA GLY A 71 -21.19 3.83 -6.24
C GLY A 71 -22.16 3.74 -7.41
N GLU A 72 -23.00 2.71 -7.38
CA GLU A 72 -24.23 2.60 -8.14
C GLU A 72 -25.13 3.69 -7.58
N ASN A 73 -25.02 4.90 -8.15
CA ASN A 73 -25.91 6.00 -7.87
C ASN A 73 -27.18 5.79 -8.68
N ASP A 74 -28.11 5.00 -8.14
CA ASP A 74 -29.49 4.89 -8.60
C ASP A 74 -30.38 5.62 -7.57
N GLY A 75 -30.85 6.82 -7.95
CA GLY A 75 -31.72 7.69 -7.14
C GLY A 75 -32.23 8.90 -7.90
#